data_AF-A0A918UX12-F1
#
_entry.id   AF-A0A918UX12-F1
#
_cell.length_a   1.000
_cell.length_b   1.000
_cell.length_c   1.000
_cell.angle_alpha   90.00
_cell.angle_beta   90.00
_cell.angle_gamma   90.00
#
_symmetry.space_group_name_H-M   'P 1'
#
loop_
_entity.id
_entity.type
_entity.pdbx_description
1 polymer ?
#
loop_
_entity_poly.entity_id
_entity_poly.type
_entity_poly.pdbx_seq_one_letter_code
_entity_poly.pdbx_strand_id
1 'polypeptide(L)'
;MFRPAAAAGAAAPPPLDVLWTRRRADGSPLAAHVAAVRRRLAESPGSRRPGGWVYDPEATLEAMRSDPTAWGQQFTPWMMECAEMVGNGLALLEEIREIRGRGFGFTASGRVGMAPLTVGADPVGALLARARLGENAGRSTKSNLSTCSSPDWAAVMNEFGLQGVAAYPNFAAGAWGGGLMPDTYDDWRQDYVVILIYGFYLEYNIDTAYEASGNSLTHEILSLWDMPGLPADLVARRAHVEADLAFFDAKRRDEADAHQAVTSGLASWVYRDRDTWRDMKAADSGYFTYHLSFLPNDAGRDDMMLTGLVADWADIGPDLRFQECGQSVLALTRGSVVMADLLDAYERTVWMFNTHWTETGGIRPERYAACTAVLAVGPWLLGNHRHDAWRYYALAADLSHAAQQRDLYASGQLAHCYAEDLTPTTPAGGPRVAVPRRDLPFDVEVEGVRHTGTVGLHTVICDAVAHGTLPMGVVEYEFVVPWLLREGKISPVAFLEHMDRAYCSHFAQLMRAGHRSDFQRPFSEPMAALIMEQWWHGMYFAIGAGSLVEAQPDRIAGDRAHSEASTA
;
A
#
# COMPACT_ATOMS: atom_id res chain seq x y z
N MET A 1 0.04 12.24 18.56
CA MET A 1 1.17 12.44 19.49
C MET A 1 1.12 11.35 20.56
N PHE A 2 1.97 10.33 20.45
CA PHE A 2 1.94 9.14 21.32
C PHE A 2 3.01 9.25 22.42
N ARG A 3 2.56 9.38 23.67
CA ARG A 3 3.26 8.81 24.83
C ARG A 3 2.33 7.73 25.39
N PRO A 4 2.78 6.48 25.59
CA PRO A 4 2.05 5.59 26.46
C PRO A 4 2.01 6.25 27.83
N ALA A 5 0.83 6.25 28.47
CA ALA A 5 0.76 6.49 29.90
C ALA A 5 1.62 5.41 30.56
N ALA A 6 2.82 5.79 30.99
CA ALA A 6 3.69 4.91 31.73
C ALA A 6 2.93 4.50 33.01
N ALA A 7 2.60 3.22 33.11
CA ALA A 7 2.31 2.62 34.40
C ALA A 7 3.53 2.92 35.28
N ALA A 8 3.32 3.71 36.34
CA ALA A 8 4.39 4.09 37.26
C ALA A 8 5.05 2.82 37.80
N GLY A 9 6.29 2.54 37.35
CA GLY A 9 7.11 1.43 37.83
C GLY A 9 7.73 0.52 36.76
N ALA A 10 7.40 0.66 35.47
CA ALA A 10 8.08 -0.11 34.41
C ALA A 10 9.32 0.65 33.89
N ALA A 11 10.47 -0.04 33.83
CA ALA A 11 11.66 0.45 33.15
C ALA A 11 11.31 0.88 31.71
N ALA A 12 11.94 1.95 31.22
CA ALA A 12 11.74 2.39 29.84
C ALA A 12 12.00 1.21 28.87
N PRO A 13 11.11 0.98 27.88
CA PRO A 13 11.33 -0.09 26.92
C PRO A 13 12.67 0.11 26.20
N PRO A 14 13.44 -0.96 25.93
CA PRO A 14 14.71 -0.84 25.25
C PRO A 14 14.50 -0.25 23.84
N PRO A 15 15.42 0.60 23.35
CA PRO A 15 15.29 1.33 22.09
C PRO A 15 15.57 0.47 20.85
N LEU A 16 14.96 -0.73 20.75
CA LEU A 16 15.30 -1.77 19.75
C LEU A 16 14.05 -2.46 19.15
N ASP A 17 12.94 -1.72 19.07
CA ASP A 17 11.60 -2.22 18.75
C ASP A 17 11.33 -2.40 17.24
N VAL A 18 12.35 -2.23 16.39
CA VAL A 18 12.24 -2.34 14.92
C VAL A 18 13.01 -3.55 14.37
N LEU A 19 13.77 -4.24 15.21
CA LEU A 19 14.75 -5.26 14.84
C LEU A 19 14.19 -6.68 14.74
N TRP A 20 12.95 -6.87 14.32
CA TRP A 20 12.35 -8.21 14.31
C TRP A 20 12.70 -9.00 13.04
N THR A 21 13.04 -10.28 13.21
CA THR A 21 13.25 -11.26 12.14
C THR A 21 12.55 -12.56 12.52
N ARG A 22 12.11 -13.35 11.54
CA ARG A 22 11.50 -14.66 11.83
C ARG A 22 12.54 -15.61 12.38
N ARG A 23 12.07 -16.62 13.12
CA ARG A 23 12.88 -17.79 13.52
C ARG A 23 13.54 -18.50 12.33
N ARG A 24 12.98 -18.43 11.11
CA ARG A 24 13.63 -18.99 9.91
C ARG A 24 14.98 -18.35 9.61
N ALA A 25 15.20 -17.10 10.02
CA ALA A 25 16.48 -16.44 9.90
C ALA A 25 17.48 -16.85 11.01
N ASP A 26 17.09 -17.63 12.02
CA ASP A 26 17.98 -18.02 13.11
C ASP A 26 19.21 -18.77 12.60
N GLY A 27 20.39 -18.38 13.08
CA GLY A 27 21.68 -18.93 12.63
C GLY A 27 22.14 -18.43 11.25
N SER A 28 21.38 -17.59 10.57
CA SER A 28 21.78 -16.98 9.31
C SER A 28 22.75 -15.79 9.47
N PRO A 29 23.42 -15.35 8.39
CA PRO A 29 24.19 -14.11 8.39
C PRO A 29 23.36 -12.89 8.81
N LEU A 30 22.07 -12.84 8.44
CA LEU A 30 21.17 -11.75 8.83
C LEU A 30 20.92 -11.73 10.34
N ALA A 31 20.63 -12.89 10.95
CA ALA A 31 20.43 -12.97 12.40
C ALA A 31 21.70 -12.57 13.17
N ALA A 32 22.88 -12.96 12.68
CA ALA A 32 24.15 -12.53 13.26
C ALA A 32 24.34 -11.01 13.18
N HIS A 33 24.00 -10.41 12.04
CA HIS A 33 24.03 -8.96 11.83
C HIS A 33 23.07 -8.22 12.76
N VAL A 34 21.80 -8.60 12.78
CA VAL A 34 20.77 -8.01 13.67
C VAL A 34 21.20 -8.12 15.14
N ALA A 35 21.73 -9.27 15.57
CA ALA A 35 22.24 -9.44 16.93
C ALA A 35 23.44 -8.53 17.23
N ALA A 36 24.33 -8.30 16.26
CA ALA A 36 25.46 -7.37 16.42
C ALA A 36 25.00 -5.92 16.51
N VAL A 37 24.05 -5.51 15.67
CA VAL A 37 23.41 -4.18 15.72
C VAL A 37 22.75 -3.96 17.07
N ARG A 38 21.96 -4.93 17.57
CA ARG A 38 21.32 -4.89 18.90
C ARG A 38 22.33 -4.68 20.01
N ARG A 39 23.42 -5.46 20.04
CA ARG A 39 24.48 -5.32 21.05
C ARG A 39 25.11 -3.93 21.02
N ARG A 40 25.46 -3.44 19.83
CA ARG A 40 26.11 -2.13 19.67
C ARG A 40 25.20 -0.98 20.12
N LEU A 41 23.93 -1.00 19.71
CA LEU A 41 22.96 0.04 20.08
C LEU A 41 22.60 -0.01 21.56
N ALA A 42 22.64 -1.19 22.20
CA ALA A 42 22.50 -1.30 23.65
C ALA A 42 23.67 -0.69 24.42
N GLU A 43 24.90 -0.79 23.89
CA GLU A 43 26.12 -0.22 24.50
C GLU A 43 26.27 1.28 24.23
N SER A 44 25.86 1.76 23.05
CA SER A 44 25.94 3.16 22.65
C SER A 44 24.81 3.52 21.67
N PRO A 45 23.66 4.01 22.19
CA PRO A 45 22.46 4.30 21.39
C PRO A 45 22.65 5.36 20.28
N GLY A 46 23.67 6.21 20.41
CA GLY A 46 24.06 7.23 19.42
C GLY A 46 25.35 6.89 18.67
N SER A 47 25.86 5.66 18.78
CA SER A 47 27.10 5.28 18.10
C SER A 47 26.93 5.41 16.59
N ARG A 48 27.71 6.34 16.01
CA ARG A 48 27.88 6.39 14.57
C ARG A 48 28.61 5.14 14.10
N ARG A 49 28.20 4.68 12.93
CA ARG A 49 28.70 3.49 12.23
C ARG A 49 30.24 3.39 12.22
N PRO A 50 30.81 2.19 12.41
CA PRO A 50 32.17 1.88 11.98
C PRO A 50 32.21 1.63 10.45
N GLY A 51 32.97 2.41 9.67
CA GLY A 51 33.30 2.07 8.27
C GLY A 51 32.72 2.92 7.13
N GLY A 52 32.17 4.12 7.37
CA GLY A 52 32.06 5.17 6.33
C GLY A 52 30.95 5.16 5.26
N TRP A 53 29.92 4.29 5.33
CA TRP A 53 28.70 4.38 4.49
C TRP A 53 27.91 5.58 4.97
N VAL A 54 27.52 6.41 4.01
CA VAL A 54 26.73 7.61 4.18
C VAL A 54 25.45 7.36 3.41
N TYR A 55 24.32 7.53 4.10
CA TYR A 55 23.02 7.54 3.47
C TYR A 55 22.90 8.82 2.63
N ASP A 56 22.89 8.68 1.31
CA ASP A 56 22.87 9.79 0.36
C ASP A 56 22.05 9.39 -0.90
N PRO A 57 20.71 9.51 -0.80
CA PRO A 57 19.78 9.21 -1.90
C PRO A 57 20.14 9.86 -3.24
N GLU A 58 20.57 11.13 -3.20
CA GLU A 58 20.92 11.91 -4.39
C GLU A 58 22.21 11.39 -5.04
N ALA A 59 23.23 11.07 -4.24
CA ALA A 59 24.46 10.47 -4.75
C ALA A 59 24.22 9.08 -5.34
N THR A 60 23.35 8.27 -4.73
CA THR A 60 22.96 6.96 -5.25
C THR A 60 22.22 7.10 -6.58
N LEU A 61 21.27 8.01 -6.67
CA LEU A 61 20.54 8.32 -7.91
C LEU A 61 21.50 8.78 -9.03
N GLU A 62 22.46 9.66 -8.73
CA GLU A 62 23.45 10.11 -9.70
C GLU A 62 24.39 8.97 -10.13
N ALA A 63 24.78 8.08 -9.21
CA ALA A 63 25.56 6.91 -9.54
C ALA A 63 24.78 5.95 -10.46
N MET A 64 23.47 5.79 -10.28
CA MET A 64 22.64 4.97 -11.18
C MET A 64 22.60 5.54 -12.60
N ARG A 65 22.65 6.87 -12.76
CA ARG A 65 22.68 7.53 -14.07
C ARG A 65 24.06 7.44 -14.72
N SER A 66 25.11 7.68 -13.96
CA SER A 66 26.48 7.84 -14.47
C SER A 66 27.25 6.53 -14.60
N ASP A 67 26.98 5.56 -13.71
CA ASP A 67 27.54 4.20 -13.73
C ASP A 67 26.50 3.15 -13.26
N PRO A 68 25.50 2.82 -14.10
CA PRO A 68 24.51 1.80 -13.78
C PRO A 68 25.10 0.38 -13.64
N THR A 69 26.41 0.21 -13.87
CA THR A 69 27.09 -1.09 -13.70
C THR A 69 27.67 -1.27 -12.29
N ALA A 70 27.68 -0.24 -11.45
CA ALA A 70 28.28 -0.25 -10.11
C ALA A 70 27.69 -1.32 -9.18
N TRP A 71 26.46 -1.76 -9.43
CA TRP A 71 25.76 -2.81 -8.67
C TRP A 71 25.82 -4.20 -9.31
N GLY A 72 26.48 -4.32 -10.46
CA GLY A 72 26.60 -5.54 -11.25
C GLY A 72 25.95 -5.39 -12.62
N GLN A 73 26.66 -5.87 -13.65
CA GLN A 73 26.26 -5.71 -15.06
C GLN A 73 24.86 -6.30 -15.35
N GLN A 74 24.45 -7.36 -14.67
CA GLN A 74 23.12 -7.94 -14.88
C GLN A 74 21.97 -7.02 -14.42
N PHE A 75 22.20 -6.06 -13.52
CA PHE A 75 21.14 -5.20 -12.97
C PHE A 75 21.05 -3.84 -13.66
N THR A 76 21.94 -3.54 -14.60
CA THR A 76 22.01 -2.28 -15.32
C THR A 76 20.67 -1.81 -15.90
N PRO A 77 19.83 -2.66 -16.54
CA PRO A 77 18.52 -2.21 -17.02
C PRO A 77 17.65 -1.63 -15.91
N TRP A 78 17.54 -2.33 -14.78
CA TRP A 78 16.74 -1.86 -13.65
C TRP A 78 17.32 -0.61 -12.98
N MET A 79 18.65 -0.47 -12.87
CA MET A 79 19.26 0.75 -12.31
C MET A 79 18.95 1.97 -13.17
N MET A 80 19.02 1.82 -14.50
CA MET A 80 18.67 2.89 -15.44
C MET A 80 17.18 3.23 -15.34
N GLU A 81 16.31 2.21 -15.31
CA GLU A 81 14.86 2.41 -15.19
C GLU A 81 14.49 3.11 -13.88
N CYS A 82 15.07 2.70 -12.75
CA CYS A 82 14.89 3.36 -11.46
C CYS A 82 15.31 4.84 -11.52
N ALA A 83 16.49 5.12 -12.07
CA ALA A 83 16.99 6.49 -12.18
C ALA A 83 16.13 7.40 -13.08
N GLU A 84 15.55 6.84 -14.15
CA GLU A 84 14.59 7.52 -15.02
C GLU A 84 13.27 7.77 -14.29
N MET A 85 12.69 6.75 -13.64
CA MET A 85 11.43 6.88 -12.91
C MET A 85 11.51 7.95 -11.81
N VAL A 86 12.55 7.86 -10.95
CA VAL A 86 12.78 8.83 -9.87
C VAL A 86 13.06 10.21 -10.45
N GLY A 87 13.82 10.31 -11.55
CA GLY A 87 14.07 11.58 -12.23
C GLY A 87 12.81 12.25 -12.76
N ASN A 88 11.93 11.48 -13.40
CA ASN A 88 10.64 11.94 -13.89
C ASN A 88 9.71 12.37 -12.75
N GLY A 89 9.67 11.59 -11.66
CA GLY A 89 8.92 11.92 -10.45
C GLY A 89 9.38 13.23 -9.81
N LEU A 90 10.70 13.40 -9.63
CA LEU A 90 11.28 14.63 -9.08
C LEU A 90 10.96 15.86 -9.94
N ALA A 91 11.05 15.72 -11.27
CA ALA A 91 10.72 16.80 -12.20
C ALA A 91 9.23 17.19 -12.14
N LEU A 92 8.32 16.22 -11.95
CA LEU A 92 6.90 16.51 -11.75
C LEU A 92 6.63 17.18 -10.39
N LEU A 93 7.28 16.73 -9.32
CA LEU A 93 7.14 17.35 -7.99
C LEU A 93 7.59 18.81 -7.97
N GLU A 94 8.68 19.15 -8.67
CA GLU A 94 9.14 20.55 -8.79
C GLU A 94 8.07 21.43 -9.46
N GLU A 95 7.45 20.93 -10.52
CA GLU A 95 6.35 21.62 -11.21
C GLU A 95 5.07 21.73 -10.36
N ILE A 96 4.74 20.69 -9.62
CA ILE A 96 3.61 20.67 -8.67
C ILE A 96 3.81 21.75 -7.61
N ARG A 97 5.01 21.87 -7.04
CA ARG A 97 5.36 22.90 -6.06
C ARG A 97 5.21 24.31 -6.64
N GLU A 98 5.58 24.51 -7.91
CA GLU A 98 5.37 25.80 -8.61
C GLU A 98 3.88 26.17 -8.71
N ILE A 99 3.00 25.20 -8.99
CA ILE A 99 1.54 25.42 -9.12
C ILE A 99 0.87 25.58 -7.77
N ARG A 100 1.28 24.81 -6.76
CA ARG A 100 0.62 24.77 -5.44
C ARG A 100 0.57 26.17 -4.80
N GLY A 101 1.57 27.02 -5.05
CA GLY A 101 1.59 28.43 -4.64
C GLY A 101 0.73 29.39 -5.47
N ARG A 102 0.23 28.97 -6.64
CA ARG A 102 -0.53 29.79 -7.61
C ARG A 102 -2.02 29.43 -7.70
N GLY A 103 -2.41 28.23 -7.26
CA GLY A 103 -3.78 27.74 -7.37
C GLY A 103 -4.06 27.03 -8.69
N PHE A 104 -5.26 27.19 -9.25
CA PHE A 104 -5.64 26.51 -10.49
C PHE A 104 -4.82 26.95 -11.70
N GLY A 105 -4.49 26.00 -12.57
CA GLY A 105 -3.75 26.26 -13.80
C GLY A 105 -2.76 25.15 -14.12
N PHE A 106 -1.97 25.38 -15.16
CA PHE A 106 -0.90 24.48 -15.60
C PHE A 106 0.45 25.17 -15.47
N THR A 107 1.53 24.39 -15.36
CA THR A 107 2.89 24.89 -15.49
C THR A 107 3.15 25.46 -16.88
N ALA A 108 4.27 26.16 -17.03
CA ALA A 108 4.74 26.65 -18.33
C ALA A 108 5.07 25.49 -19.30
N SER A 109 5.64 24.39 -18.81
CA SER A 109 5.82 23.16 -19.59
C SER A 109 4.47 22.50 -19.91
N GLY A 110 3.51 22.67 -18.99
CA GLY A 110 2.17 22.14 -19.04
C GLY A 110 2.09 20.65 -18.73
N ARG A 111 3.16 19.99 -18.25
CA ARG A 111 3.14 18.54 -17.97
C ARG A 111 2.15 18.18 -16.86
N VAL A 112 2.03 19.04 -15.86
CA VAL A 112 1.08 18.92 -14.75
C VAL A 112 0.30 20.21 -14.54
N GLY A 113 -0.89 20.07 -14.00
CA GLY A 113 -1.79 21.17 -13.64
C GLY A 113 -2.61 20.84 -12.41
N MET A 114 -3.21 21.87 -11.81
CA MET A 114 -4.26 21.73 -10.82
C MET A 114 -5.58 22.24 -11.40
N ALA A 115 -6.60 21.37 -11.40
CA ALA A 115 -7.90 21.64 -11.99
C ALA A 115 -9.02 21.50 -10.94
N PRO A 116 -10.13 22.26 -11.07
CA PRO A 116 -11.36 21.98 -10.33
C PRO A 116 -11.91 20.60 -10.69
N LEU A 117 -12.49 19.92 -9.71
CA LEU A 117 -13.13 18.63 -9.96
C LEU A 117 -14.35 18.74 -10.88
N THR A 118 -14.49 17.76 -11.76
CA THR A 118 -15.77 17.49 -12.43
C THR A 118 -16.58 16.55 -11.55
N VAL A 119 -17.78 16.96 -11.14
CA VAL A 119 -18.62 16.18 -10.21
C VAL A 119 -19.94 15.82 -10.89
N GLY A 120 -20.29 14.53 -10.86
CA GLY A 120 -21.54 14.01 -11.44
C GLY A 120 -22.76 14.27 -10.57
N ALA A 121 -23.94 14.37 -11.18
CA ALA A 121 -25.23 14.35 -10.47
C ALA A 121 -25.72 12.89 -10.29
N ASP A 122 -24.90 12.07 -9.64
CA ASP A 122 -25.05 10.62 -9.52
C ASP A 122 -24.76 10.15 -8.07
N PRO A 123 -24.89 8.84 -7.74
CA PRO A 123 -24.64 8.35 -6.39
C PRO A 123 -23.24 8.67 -5.83
N VAL A 124 -22.22 8.73 -6.68
CA VAL A 124 -20.85 9.11 -6.28
C VAL A 124 -20.81 10.59 -5.92
N GLY A 125 -21.36 11.45 -6.77
CA GLY A 125 -21.47 12.88 -6.50
C GLY A 125 -22.28 13.19 -5.22
N ALA A 126 -23.26 12.36 -4.88
CA ALA A 126 -24.00 12.47 -3.63
C ALA A 126 -23.13 12.21 -2.38
N LEU A 127 -22.15 11.30 -2.44
CA LEU A 127 -21.20 11.06 -1.34
C LEU A 127 -20.29 12.27 -1.12
N LEU A 128 -19.82 12.90 -2.20
CA LEU A 128 -19.07 14.15 -2.13
C LEU A 128 -19.93 15.30 -1.57
N ALA A 129 -21.20 15.40 -1.97
CA ALA A 129 -22.14 16.40 -1.41
C ALA A 129 -22.35 16.21 0.10
N ARG A 130 -22.40 14.97 0.59
CA ARG A 130 -22.45 14.64 2.02
C ARG A 130 -21.19 15.09 2.76
N ALA A 131 -20.01 14.91 2.16
CA ALA A 131 -18.76 15.45 2.69
C ALA A 131 -18.82 16.98 2.87
N ARG A 132 -19.38 17.69 1.88
CA ARG A 132 -19.57 19.15 1.91
C ARG A 132 -20.53 19.63 2.99
N LEU A 133 -21.48 18.80 3.39
CA LEU A 133 -22.38 19.06 4.53
C LEU A 133 -21.73 18.74 5.88
N GLY A 134 -20.48 18.30 5.88
CA GLY A 134 -19.72 18.01 7.10
C GLY A 134 -20.14 16.70 7.76
N GLU A 135 -20.66 15.72 7.02
CA GLU A 135 -21.17 14.47 7.60
C GLU A 135 -20.08 13.68 8.36
N ASN A 136 -18.82 13.76 7.92
CA ASN A 136 -17.68 13.19 8.66
C ASN A 136 -17.20 14.05 9.85
N ALA A 137 -17.76 15.25 10.06
CA ALA A 137 -17.43 16.20 11.12
C ALA A 137 -15.91 16.52 11.23
N GLY A 138 -15.22 16.66 10.10
CA GLY A 138 -13.78 16.93 10.07
C GLY A 138 -12.90 15.78 10.55
N ARG A 139 -13.46 14.61 10.86
CA ARG A 139 -12.65 13.42 11.20
C ARG A 139 -11.86 13.01 9.96
N SER A 140 -10.53 12.94 10.09
CA SER A 140 -9.68 12.19 9.17
C SER A 140 -9.57 10.80 9.73
N THR A 141 -9.69 9.80 8.88
CA THR A 141 -9.49 8.42 9.29
C THR A 141 -8.20 7.79 8.77
N LYS A 142 -7.39 8.57 8.04
CA LYS A 142 -6.01 8.21 7.73
C LYS A 142 -5.23 7.97 9.04
N SER A 143 -4.57 6.81 9.09
CA SER A 143 -4.54 5.93 10.25
C SER A 143 -3.87 6.45 11.53
N ASN A 144 -4.49 6.13 12.67
CA ASN A 144 -3.79 5.97 13.94
C ASN A 144 -3.41 4.49 14.13
N LEU A 145 -2.12 4.20 14.29
CA LEU A 145 -1.63 2.88 14.68
C LEU A 145 -2.14 2.55 16.09
N SER A 146 -3.21 1.76 16.18
CA SER A 146 -3.74 1.30 17.46
C SER A 146 -3.20 -0.07 17.82
N THR A 147 -2.77 -0.23 19.06
CA THR A 147 -2.42 -1.55 19.60
C THR A 147 -3.68 -2.40 19.69
N CYS A 148 -3.58 -3.68 19.33
CA CYS A 148 -4.65 -4.63 19.58
C CYS A 148 -4.39 -5.34 20.92
N SER A 149 -5.35 -5.25 21.84
CA SER A 149 -5.30 -5.89 23.16
C SER A 149 -6.08 -7.22 23.24
N SER A 150 -6.59 -7.71 22.11
CA SER A 150 -7.31 -8.99 22.05
C SER A 150 -6.40 -10.14 22.52
N PRO A 151 -6.91 -11.08 23.34
CA PRO A 151 -6.18 -12.28 23.74
C PRO A 151 -5.66 -13.10 22.54
N ASP A 152 -6.42 -13.16 21.45
CA ASP A 152 -6.05 -13.89 20.25
C ASP A 152 -4.79 -13.31 19.59
N TRP A 153 -4.74 -11.98 19.50
CA TRP A 153 -3.60 -11.27 18.95
C TRP A 153 -2.39 -11.34 19.88
N ALA A 154 -2.62 -11.18 21.20
CA ALA A 154 -1.57 -11.35 22.20
C ALA A 154 -0.93 -12.75 22.13
N ALA A 155 -1.73 -13.79 21.88
CA ALA A 155 -1.22 -15.13 21.67
C ALA A 155 -0.34 -15.23 20.41
N VAL A 156 -0.74 -14.62 19.29
CA VAL A 156 0.07 -14.56 18.05
C VAL A 156 1.38 -13.82 18.26
N MET A 157 1.34 -12.67 18.95
CA MET A 157 2.55 -11.92 19.29
C MET A 157 3.53 -12.79 20.08
N ASN A 158 3.05 -13.53 21.09
CA ASN A 158 3.89 -14.43 21.88
C ASN A 158 4.38 -15.65 21.07
N GLU A 159 3.52 -16.22 20.23
CA GLU A 159 3.80 -17.41 19.41
C GLU A 159 4.96 -17.16 18.43
N PHE A 160 4.90 -16.03 17.70
CA PHE A 160 5.89 -15.68 16.67
C PHE A 160 6.94 -14.67 17.16
N GLY A 161 6.84 -14.22 18.41
CA GLY A 161 7.76 -13.25 19.01
C GLY A 161 7.66 -11.87 18.38
N LEU A 162 6.47 -11.47 17.89
CA LEU A 162 6.24 -10.14 17.32
C LEU A 162 6.40 -9.09 18.42
N GLN A 163 7.28 -8.11 18.20
CA GLN A 163 7.63 -7.08 19.18
C GLN A 163 7.72 -5.71 18.49
N GLY A 164 7.60 -4.65 19.29
CA GLY A 164 7.72 -3.27 18.82
C GLY A 164 6.74 -2.95 17.69
N VAL A 165 7.22 -2.48 16.54
CA VAL A 165 6.36 -2.15 15.39
C VAL A 165 5.67 -3.39 14.81
N ALA A 166 6.31 -4.56 14.86
CA ALA A 166 5.72 -5.82 14.41
C ALA A 166 4.57 -6.29 15.33
N ALA A 167 4.40 -5.71 16.52
CA ALA A 167 3.27 -5.99 17.41
C ALA A 167 1.95 -5.39 16.90
N TYR A 168 1.99 -4.48 15.91
CA TYR A 168 0.79 -3.85 15.34
C TYR A 168 0.28 -4.69 14.16
N PRO A 169 -1.01 -5.06 14.12
CA PRO A 169 -1.58 -5.82 13.01
C PRO A 169 -1.31 -5.21 11.64
N ASN A 170 -1.37 -3.88 11.51
CA ASN A 170 -1.06 -3.16 10.28
C ASN A 170 0.35 -3.48 9.76
N PHE A 171 1.36 -3.38 10.63
CA PHE A 171 2.74 -3.66 10.26
C PHE A 171 2.97 -5.15 10.03
N ALA A 172 2.45 -6.00 10.91
CA ALA A 172 2.64 -7.44 10.84
C ALA A 172 1.99 -8.03 9.58
N ALA A 173 0.72 -7.72 9.30
CA ALA A 173 0.02 -8.30 8.17
C ALA A 173 0.20 -7.51 6.88
N GLY A 174 0.27 -6.19 6.95
CA GLY A 174 0.49 -5.31 5.81
C GLY A 174 1.94 -5.32 5.36
N ALA A 175 2.74 -4.35 5.80
CA ALA A 175 4.10 -4.15 5.30
C ALA A 175 5.00 -5.39 5.43
N TRP A 176 4.93 -6.10 6.56
CA TRP A 176 5.78 -7.26 6.81
C TRP A 176 5.26 -8.54 6.14
N GLY A 177 4.02 -8.95 6.45
CA GLY A 177 3.40 -10.17 5.91
C GLY A 177 3.21 -10.11 4.40
N GLY A 178 2.69 -8.98 3.90
CA GLY A 178 2.61 -8.70 2.48
C GLY A 178 3.98 -8.66 1.81
N GLY A 179 4.98 -8.14 2.51
CA GLY A 179 6.37 -8.17 2.09
C GLY A 179 6.93 -9.59 1.96
N LEU A 180 6.37 -10.62 2.58
CA LEU A 180 6.84 -12.01 2.42
C LEU A 180 6.16 -12.78 1.28
N MET A 181 4.96 -12.36 0.88
CA MET A 181 4.15 -13.08 -0.12
C MET A 181 4.81 -13.24 -1.51
N PRO A 182 5.69 -12.32 -1.97
CA PRO A 182 6.43 -12.48 -3.23
C PRO A 182 7.34 -13.71 -3.33
N ASP A 183 7.64 -14.40 -2.21
CA ASP A 183 8.32 -15.70 -2.17
C ASP A 183 9.53 -15.75 -3.12
N THR A 184 10.36 -14.70 -3.07
CA THR A 184 11.50 -14.53 -3.99
C THR A 184 12.71 -15.34 -3.53
N TYR A 185 12.87 -15.52 -2.22
CA TYR A 185 13.93 -16.33 -1.63
C TYR A 185 13.37 -17.31 -0.60
N ASP A 186 14.00 -18.49 -0.53
CA ASP A 186 13.70 -19.54 0.45
C ASP A 186 14.67 -19.51 1.64
N ASP A 187 15.35 -18.40 1.88
CA ASP A 187 16.28 -18.22 2.98
C ASP A 187 16.18 -16.81 3.60
N TRP A 188 17.16 -16.46 4.44
CA TRP A 188 17.23 -15.19 5.16
C TRP A 188 17.17 -13.95 4.26
N ARG A 189 17.48 -14.08 2.96
CA ARG A 189 17.43 -12.95 2.01
C ARG A 189 16.01 -12.40 1.89
N GLN A 190 15.00 -13.24 2.02
CA GLN A 190 13.60 -12.81 2.03
C GLN A 190 13.31 -11.86 3.20
N ASP A 191 13.78 -12.21 4.40
CA ASP A 191 13.65 -11.35 5.59
C ASP A 191 14.43 -10.04 5.43
N TYR A 192 15.61 -10.05 4.78
CA TYR A 192 16.36 -8.81 4.48
C TYR A 192 15.58 -7.87 3.52
N VAL A 193 14.96 -8.42 2.47
CA VAL A 193 14.11 -7.61 1.56
C VAL A 193 12.94 -6.98 2.31
N VAL A 194 12.34 -7.70 3.25
CA VAL A 194 11.26 -7.16 4.08
C VAL A 194 11.76 -6.09 5.05
N ILE A 195 12.99 -6.23 5.59
CA ILE A 195 13.67 -5.18 6.39
C ILE A 195 13.81 -3.87 5.63
N LEU A 196 14.10 -3.93 4.33
CA LEU A 196 14.14 -2.74 3.50
C LEU A 196 12.74 -2.09 3.37
N ILE A 197 11.67 -2.88 3.19
CA ILE A 197 10.29 -2.38 3.05
C ILE A 197 9.81 -1.69 4.31
N TYR A 198 9.85 -2.37 5.46
CA TYR A 198 9.31 -1.79 6.68
C TYR A 198 10.22 -0.69 7.23
N GLY A 199 11.55 -0.81 7.03
CA GLY A 199 12.51 0.22 7.41
C GLY A 199 12.22 1.54 6.70
N PHE A 200 11.92 1.47 5.40
CA PHE A 200 11.47 2.61 4.63
C PHE A 200 10.16 3.17 5.17
N TYR A 201 9.15 2.32 5.43
CA TYR A 201 7.86 2.83 5.92
C TYR A 201 8.01 3.58 7.25
N LEU A 202 8.95 3.15 8.10
CA LEU A 202 9.28 3.89 9.32
C LEU A 202 10.03 5.18 8.97
N GLU A 203 11.11 5.13 8.21
CA GLU A 203 11.88 6.32 7.78
C GLU A 203 11.03 7.39 7.08
N TYR A 204 10.11 6.94 6.23
CA TYR A 204 9.13 7.74 5.53
C TYR A 204 8.16 8.48 6.47
N ASN A 205 7.84 7.89 7.63
CA ASN A 205 6.90 8.45 8.61
C ASN A 205 7.58 9.14 9.83
N ILE A 206 8.88 9.41 9.78
CA ILE A 206 9.68 9.94 10.91
C ILE A 206 9.83 11.48 10.89
N ASP A 207 8.79 12.22 10.52
CA ASP A 207 8.77 13.69 10.67
C ASP A 207 8.79 14.16 12.14
N THR A 208 8.67 13.24 13.12
CA THR A 208 8.74 13.54 14.55
C THR A 208 10.11 13.29 15.20
N ALA A 209 11.13 12.84 14.45
CA ALA A 209 12.47 12.64 15.01
C ALA A 209 13.45 13.77 14.70
N TYR A 210 12.97 14.89 14.18
CA TYR A 210 13.75 16.12 14.08
C TYR A 210 13.65 16.94 15.37
N GLU A 211 14.27 16.42 16.43
CA GLU A 211 14.79 17.25 17.51
C GLU A 211 16.25 16.85 17.77
N ALA A 212 17.15 17.65 17.22
CA ALA A 212 18.57 17.71 17.56
C ALA A 212 19.37 16.39 17.36
N SER A 213 20.67 16.47 17.58
CA SER A 213 21.59 15.34 17.62
C SER A 213 21.03 14.14 18.41
N GLY A 214 20.53 13.09 17.74
CA GLY A 214 20.07 11.88 18.45
C GLY A 214 18.90 11.07 17.86
N ASN A 215 18.70 11.01 16.53
CA ASN A 215 17.66 10.15 15.95
C ASN A 215 18.10 8.66 15.96
N SER A 216 17.90 8.00 17.10
CA SER A 216 18.25 6.60 17.32
C SER A 216 17.54 5.64 16.38
N LEU A 217 16.32 5.95 15.95
CA LEU A 217 15.49 5.10 15.10
C LEU A 217 15.99 5.10 13.65
N THR A 218 16.30 6.26 13.08
CA THR A 218 16.97 6.30 11.77
C THR A 218 18.32 5.61 11.84
N HIS A 219 19.11 5.85 12.90
CA HIS A 219 20.37 5.11 13.08
C HIS A 219 20.16 3.59 13.17
N GLU A 220 19.09 3.13 13.80
CA GLU A 220 18.70 1.72 13.88
C GLU A 220 18.36 1.13 12.50
N ILE A 221 17.48 1.79 11.74
CA ILE A 221 17.07 1.38 10.38
C ILE A 221 18.28 1.33 9.45
N LEU A 222 19.09 2.40 9.43
CA LEU A 222 20.31 2.46 8.62
C LEU A 222 21.32 1.36 8.98
N SER A 223 21.40 1.02 10.27
CA SER A 223 22.26 -0.07 10.73
C SER A 223 21.78 -1.44 10.30
N LEU A 224 20.48 -1.63 10.12
CA LEU A 224 19.89 -2.86 9.59
C LEU A 224 20.18 -3.05 8.11
N TRP A 225 20.01 -1.98 7.33
CA TRP A 225 20.23 -2.00 5.89
C TRP A 225 21.70 -2.26 5.54
N ASP A 226 22.60 -1.81 6.40
CA ASP A 226 24.02 -1.96 6.22
C ASP A 226 24.57 -3.32 6.69
N MET A 227 24.03 -4.39 6.11
CA MET A 227 24.58 -5.72 6.30
C MET A 227 25.84 -5.91 5.44
N PRO A 228 26.99 -6.33 6.02
CA PRO A 228 28.20 -6.60 5.24
C PRO A 228 28.08 -7.90 4.44
N GLY A 229 28.72 -7.95 3.27
CA GLY A 229 28.79 -9.17 2.46
C GLY A 229 27.47 -9.56 1.79
N LEU A 230 26.57 -8.59 1.57
CA LEU A 230 25.33 -8.82 0.83
C LEU A 230 25.61 -9.34 -0.60
N PRO A 231 24.84 -10.33 -1.08
CA PRO A 231 24.78 -10.68 -2.48
C PRO A 231 24.44 -9.48 -3.37
N ALA A 232 24.94 -9.49 -4.62
CA ALA A 232 24.84 -8.35 -5.53
C ALA A 232 23.38 -7.90 -5.78
N ASP A 233 22.44 -8.83 -5.87
CA ASP A 233 21.01 -8.53 -6.00
C ASP A 233 20.44 -7.78 -4.79
N LEU A 234 20.85 -8.13 -3.58
CA LEU A 234 20.41 -7.41 -2.37
C LEU A 234 21.05 -6.03 -2.26
N VAL A 235 22.30 -5.86 -2.70
CA VAL A 235 22.94 -4.54 -2.80
C VAL A 235 22.20 -3.66 -3.81
N ALA A 236 21.81 -4.22 -4.96
CA ALA A 236 21.03 -3.54 -5.99
C ALA A 236 19.62 -3.15 -5.50
N ARG A 237 18.91 -4.07 -4.80
CA ARG A 237 17.61 -3.76 -4.18
C ARG A 237 17.71 -2.62 -3.18
N ARG A 238 18.72 -2.64 -2.31
CA ARG A 238 18.96 -1.55 -1.36
C ARG A 238 19.22 -0.21 -2.07
N ALA A 239 19.98 -0.23 -3.16
CA ALA A 239 20.25 0.97 -3.93
C ALA A 239 18.97 1.58 -4.53
N HIS A 240 18.03 0.77 -5.04
CA HIS A 240 16.73 1.27 -5.48
C HIS A 240 15.96 1.95 -4.35
N VAL A 241 15.89 1.33 -3.17
CA VAL A 241 15.25 1.95 -2.01
C VAL A 241 15.86 3.31 -1.70
N GLU A 242 17.20 3.38 -1.73
CA GLU A 242 17.93 4.61 -1.47
C GLU A 242 17.67 5.67 -2.55
N ALA A 243 17.55 5.30 -3.83
CA ALA A 243 17.20 6.23 -4.90
C ALA A 243 15.76 6.76 -4.76
N ASP A 244 14.77 5.90 -4.46
CA ASP A 244 13.37 6.32 -4.25
C ASP A 244 13.24 7.31 -3.08
N LEU A 245 14.12 7.24 -2.07
CA LEU A 245 14.13 8.17 -0.96
C LEU A 245 14.45 9.62 -1.37
N ALA A 246 15.12 9.84 -2.51
CA ALA A 246 15.27 11.19 -3.07
C ALA A 246 13.90 11.77 -3.48
N PHE A 247 13.07 10.97 -4.14
CA PHE A 247 11.69 11.35 -4.47
C PHE A 247 10.86 11.62 -3.22
N PHE A 248 10.89 10.71 -2.23
CA PHE A 248 10.10 10.87 -1.01
C PHE A 248 10.57 12.04 -0.12
N ASP A 249 11.84 12.39 -0.10
CA ASP A 249 12.34 13.60 0.57
C ASP A 249 11.81 14.86 -0.12
N ALA A 250 11.89 14.93 -1.46
CA ALA A 250 11.32 16.05 -2.22
C ALA A 250 9.80 16.18 -2.01
N LYS A 251 9.07 15.07 -2.08
CA LYS A 251 7.62 15.01 -1.84
C LYS A 251 7.26 15.53 -0.44
N ARG A 252 7.99 15.08 0.58
CA ARG A 252 7.78 15.50 1.97
C ARG A 252 8.03 16.99 2.17
N ARG A 253 9.07 17.56 1.56
CA ARG A 253 9.32 19.01 1.64
C ARG A 253 8.17 19.81 1.03
N ASP A 254 7.60 19.35 -0.09
CA ASP A 254 6.41 19.97 -0.69
C ASP A 254 5.18 19.89 0.24
N GLU A 255 4.89 18.70 0.78
CA GLU A 255 3.79 18.50 1.75
C GLU A 255 3.96 19.38 3.00
N ALA A 256 5.19 19.46 3.54
CA ALA A 256 5.53 20.26 4.70
C ALA A 256 5.39 21.77 4.42
N ASP A 257 5.84 22.26 3.27
CA ASP A 257 5.68 23.66 2.89
C ASP A 257 4.19 24.04 2.75
N ALA A 258 3.37 23.09 2.30
CA ALA A 258 1.95 23.30 2.03
C ALA A 258 1.03 23.01 3.22
N HIS A 259 1.53 22.50 4.35
CA HIS A 259 0.69 21.93 5.41
C HIS A 259 -0.30 22.92 6.05
N GLN A 260 -0.02 24.23 6.03
CA GLN A 260 -0.95 25.26 6.53
C GLN A 260 -1.90 25.79 5.46
N ALA A 261 -1.67 25.49 4.18
CA ALA A 261 -2.51 25.97 3.10
C ALA A 261 -3.87 25.25 3.12
N VAL A 262 -4.93 25.99 2.82
CA VAL A 262 -6.31 25.51 2.88
C VAL A 262 -6.71 24.95 1.53
N THR A 263 -7.36 23.78 1.55
CA THR A 263 -8.00 23.19 0.38
C THR A 263 -9.51 23.18 0.53
N SER A 264 -10.20 23.25 -0.61
CA SER A 264 -11.64 23.08 -0.68
C SER A 264 -12.07 21.61 -0.68
N GLY A 265 -11.13 20.67 -0.85
CA GLY A 265 -11.42 19.27 -1.17
C GLY A 265 -11.97 19.06 -2.58
N LEU A 266 -11.87 20.05 -3.47
CA LEU A 266 -12.51 20.07 -4.80
C LEU A 266 -11.52 20.42 -5.92
N ALA A 267 -10.26 20.06 -5.71
CA ALA A 267 -9.19 20.24 -6.69
C ALA A 267 -8.44 18.91 -6.83
N SER A 268 -7.95 18.63 -8.04
CA SER A 268 -7.14 17.45 -8.35
C SER A 268 -5.96 17.85 -9.22
N TRP A 269 -4.87 17.09 -9.08
CA TRP A 269 -3.76 17.16 -10.01
C TRP A 269 -4.11 16.44 -11.32
N VAL A 270 -3.81 17.09 -12.43
CA VAL A 270 -4.03 16.57 -13.78
C VAL A 270 -2.71 16.50 -14.52
N TYR A 271 -2.47 15.37 -15.17
CA TYR A 271 -1.24 15.06 -15.89
C TYR A 271 -1.54 14.98 -17.38
N ARG A 272 -0.60 15.46 -18.21
CA ARG A 272 -0.74 15.41 -19.67
C ARG A 272 -0.14 14.18 -20.33
N ASP A 273 0.76 13.49 -19.63
CA ASP A 273 1.48 12.34 -20.16
C ASP A 273 1.36 11.16 -19.20
N ARG A 274 0.84 10.06 -19.74
CA ARG A 274 0.58 8.80 -19.05
C ARG A 274 1.87 8.19 -18.49
N ASP A 275 2.96 8.22 -19.25
CA ASP A 275 4.17 7.49 -18.88
C ASP A 275 4.99 8.25 -17.82
N THR A 276 5.00 9.58 -17.88
CA THR A 276 5.57 10.44 -16.83
C THR A 276 4.76 10.32 -15.53
N TRP A 277 3.42 10.29 -15.61
CA TRP A 277 2.57 10.02 -14.44
C TRP A 277 2.82 8.62 -13.86
N ARG A 278 2.89 7.59 -14.71
CA ARG A 278 3.20 6.21 -14.31
C ARG A 278 4.52 6.17 -13.55
N ASP A 279 5.56 6.82 -14.06
CA ASP A 279 6.88 6.86 -13.43
C ASP A 279 6.85 7.55 -12.06
N MET A 280 6.15 8.69 -11.95
CA MET A 280 5.93 9.35 -10.65
C MET A 280 5.21 8.43 -9.69
N LYS A 281 4.18 7.69 -10.14
CA LYS A 281 3.43 6.79 -9.27
C LYS A 281 4.18 5.51 -8.93
N ALA A 282 5.03 5.02 -9.82
CA ALA A 282 5.95 3.94 -9.54
C ALA A 282 6.98 4.35 -8.47
N ALA A 283 7.48 5.59 -8.50
CA ALA A 283 8.33 6.13 -7.42
C ALA A 283 7.53 6.29 -6.11
N ASP A 284 6.25 6.69 -6.19
CA ASP A 284 5.31 6.80 -5.05
C ASP A 284 4.59 5.46 -4.75
N SER A 285 5.29 4.34 -4.88
CA SER A 285 4.69 3.00 -4.78
C SER A 285 5.04 2.29 -3.47
N GLY A 286 4.19 1.34 -3.07
CA GLY A 286 4.52 0.40 -1.99
C GLY A 286 5.42 -0.73 -2.50
N TYR A 287 6.14 -1.40 -1.59
CA TYR A 287 6.90 -2.63 -1.92
C TYR A 287 7.97 -2.47 -3.03
N PHE A 288 8.51 -1.25 -3.24
CA PHE A 288 9.54 -0.90 -4.24
C PHE A 288 10.81 -1.78 -4.18
N THR A 289 11.10 -2.43 -3.05
CA THR A 289 12.20 -3.41 -2.93
C THR A 289 12.08 -4.60 -3.88
N TYR A 290 10.88 -4.83 -4.43
CA TYR A 290 10.58 -5.86 -5.41
C TYR A 290 10.77 -5.45 -6.86
N HIS A 291 11.18 -4.22 -7.17
CA HIS A 291 11.34 -3.79 -8.56
C HIS A 291 12.27 -4.72 -9.39
N LEU A 292 13.38 -5.22 -8.79
CA LEU A 292 14.25 -6.22 -9.43
C LEU A 292 13.58 -7.59 -9.69
N SER A 293 12.47 -7.88 -9.01
CA SER A 293 11.67 -9.10 -9.21
C SER A 293 10.61 -8.94 -10.30
N PHE A 294 10.41 -7.74 -10.83
CA PHE A 294 9.41 -7.47 -11.87
C PHE A 294 10.03 -7.62 -13.26
N LEU A 295 9.16 -7.73 -14.26
CA LEU A 295 9.60 -7.72 -15.65
C LEU A 295 10.31 -6.40 -15.97
N PRO A 296 11.29 -6.37 -16.89
CA PRO A 296 11.96 -5.12 -17.26
C PRO A 296 11.04 -4.22 -18.11
N ASN A 297 11.41 -2.95 -18.23
CA ASN A 297 10.76 -1.90 -19.01
C ASN A 297 9.34 -1.56 -18.51
N ASP A 298 8.51 -0.99 -19.39
CA ASP A 298 7.15 -0.51 -19.09
C ASP A 298 6.30 -1.52 -18.32
N ALA A 299 6.42 -2.82 -18.62
CA ALA A 299 5.70 -3.87 -17.92
C ALA A 299 5.97 -3.90 -16.41
N GLY A 300 7.23 -3.73 -16.00
CA GLY A 300 7.61 -3.67 -14.57
C GLY A 300 7.30 -2.33 -13.93
N ARG A 301 7.39 -1.24 -14.70
CA ARG A 301 7.01 0.10 -14.23
C ARG A 301 5.51 0.18 -13.98
N ASP A 302 4.70 -0.39 -14.86
CA ASP A 302 3.25 -0.54 -14.68
C ASP A 302 2.97 -1.39 -13.43
N ASP A 303 3.64 -2.54 -13.26
CA ASP A 303 3.49 -3.37 -12.07
C ASP A 303 3.83 -2.64 -10.76
N MET A 304 4.88 -1.80 -10.78
CA MET A 304 5.28 -0.99 -9.64
C MET A 304 4.27 0.13 -9.36
N MET A 305 3.80 0.84 -10.39
CA MET A 305 2.72 1.83 -10.27
C MET A 305 1.45 1.21 -9.66
N LEU A 306 1.12 -0.04 -10.03
CA LEU A 306 -0.07 -0.73 -9.54
C LEU A 306 -0.04 -0.94 -8.01
N THR A 307 1.11 -1.12 -7.38
CA THR A 307 1.17 -1.25 -5.91
C THR A 307 0.71 0.05 -5.24
N GLY A 308 1.03 1.22 -5.83
CA GLY A 308 0.54 2.51 -5.39
C GLY A 308 -0.93 2.75 -5.73
N LEU A 309 -1.35 2.43 -6.97
CA LEU A 309 -2.74 2.62 -7.41
C LEU A 309 -3.74 1.79 -6.59
N VAL A 310 -3.40 0.57 -6.17
CA VAL A 310 -4.28 -0.23 -5.29
C VAL A 310 -4.58 0.51 -3.98
N ALA A 311 -3.57 1.16 -3.39
CA ALA A 311 -3.74 1.91 -2.14
C ALA A 311 -4.70 3.10 -2.32
N ASP A 312 -4.50 3.86 -3.38
CA ASP A 312 -5.23 5.10 -3.66
C ASP A 312 -6.73 4.88 -3.91
N TRP A 313 -7.16 3.65 -4.24
CA TRP A 313 -8.59 3.37 -4.37
C TRP A 313 -9.34 3.57 -3.06
N ALA A 314 -8.73 3.35 -1.89
CA ALA A 314 -9.37 3.64 -0.61
C ALA A 314 -9.25 5.12 -0.19
N ASP A 315 -8.41 5.88 -0.89
CA ASP A 315 -7.98 7.21 -0.50
C ASP A 315 -8.49 8.32 -1.43
N ILE A 316 -9.43 8.08 -2.36
CA ILE A 316 -9.95 9.14 -3.26
C ILE A 316 -10.42 10.38 -2.48
N GLY A 317 -11.21 10.22 -1.43
CA GLY A 317 -11.65 11.34 -0.60
C GLY A 317 -10.52 11.98 0.21
N PRO A 318 -9.74 11.20 0.98
CA PRO A 318 -8.53 11.68 1.66
C PRO A 318 -7.56 12.45 0.76
N ASP A 319 -7.31 11.94 -0.44
CA ASP A 319 -6.46 12.55 -1.46
C ASP A 319 -6.94 13.94 -1.84
N LEU A 320 -8.24 14.11 -2.09
CA LEU A 320 -8.84 15.42 -2.36
C LEU A 320 -8.72 16.37 -1.18
N ARG A 321 -8.99 15.85 0.03
CA ARG A 321 -8.86 16.61 1.28
C ARG A 321 -7.42 17.07 1.52
N PHE A 322 -6.42 16.30 1.13
CA PHE A 322 -5.01 16.64 1.36
C PHE A 322 -4.29 17.17 0.12
N GLN A 323 -4.98 17.33 -1.01
CA GLN A 323 -4.33 17.64 -2.30
C GLN A 323 -3.04 16.81 -2.51
N GLU A 324 -3.13 15.52 -2.19
CA GLU A 324 -2.07 14.55 -2.40
C GLU A 324 -1.59 14.67 -3.84
N CYS A 325 -0.28 14.64 -4.10
CA CYS A 325 0.21 14.78 -5.48
C CYS A 325 0.27 13.43 -6.19
N GLY A 326 0.47 12.34 -5.45
CA GLY A 326 0.50 10.97 -5.97
C GLY A 326 -0.86 10.35 -6.30
N GLN A 327 -1.92 11.14 -6.51
CA GLN A 327 -3.30 10.66 -6.68
C GLN A 327 -3.49 9.83 -7.95
N SER A 328 -3.59 8.52 -7.84
CA SER A 328 -3.68 7.66 -9.04
C SER A 328 -5.05 7.68 -9.68
N VAL A 329 -6.12 7.50 -8.88
CA VAL A 329 -7.48 7.41 -9.43
C VAL A 329 -7.88 8.71 -10.12
N LEU A 330 -7.58 9.85 -9.49
CA LEU A 330 -7.90 11.17 -10.03
C LEU A 330 -7.04 11.56 -11.23
N ALA A 331 -5.79 11.09 -11.30
CA ALA A 331 -4.98 11.22 -12.51
C ALA A 331 -5.62 10.45 -13.69
N LEU A 332 -6.00 9.19 -13.46
CA LEU A 332 -6.61 8.32 -14.47
C LEU A 332 -8.01 8.80 -14.92
N THR A 333 -8.77 9.48 -14.06
CA THR A 333 -10.04 10.12 -14.44
C THR A 333 -9.88 11.57 -14.91
N ARG A 334 -8.66 12.11 -14.86
CA ARG A 334 -8.33 13.51 -15.20
C ARG A 334 -9.15 14.51 -14.37
N GLY A 335 -9.29 14.24 -13.08
CA GLY A 335 -10.02 15.07 -12.12
C GLY A 335 -11.53 14.90 -12.16
N SER A 336 -12.04 13.80 -12.71
CA SER A 336 -13.47 13.50 -12.72
C SER A 336 -13.88 12.57 -11.58
N VAL A 337 -14.93 12.97 -10.88
CA VAL A 337 -15.68 12.24 -9.85
C VAL A 337 -17.13 12.08 -10.34
N VAL A 338 -17.26 11.62 -11.58
CA VAL A 338 -18.50 11.15 -12.18
C VAL A 338 -18.48 9.62 -12.13
N MET A 339 -19.61 8.99 -11.76
CA MET A 339 -19.69 7.55 -11.57
C MET A 339 -19.23 6.77 -12.82
N ALA A 340 -19.59 7.23 -14.03
CA ALA A 340 -19.16 6.59 -15.27
C ALA A 340 -17.64 6.61 -15.46
N ASP A 341 -16.99 7.75 -15.17
CA ASP A 341 -15.54 7.89 -15.32
C ASP A 341 -14.78 7.06 -14.28
N LEU A 342 -15.28 7.00 -13.04
CA LEU A 342 -14.72 6.13 -12.00
C LEU A 342 -14.90 4.65 -12.34
N LEU A 343 -16.04 4.24 -12.91
CA LEU A 343 -16.25 2.87 -13.37
C LEU A 343 -15.30 2.50 -14.51
N ASP A 344 -15.07 3.43 -15.44
CA ASP A 344 -14.11 3.27 -16.52
C ASP A 344 -12.67 3.12 -16.00
N ALA A 345 -12.29 3.89 -14.98
CA ALA A 345 -10.99 3.76 -14.32
C ALA A 345 -10.88 2.46 -13.51
N TYR A 346 -11.95 2.04 -12.83
CA TYR A 346 -12.01 0.79 -12.08
C TYR A 346 -11.82 -0.43 -13.00
N GLU A 347 -12.59 -0.48 -14.08
CA GLU A 347 -12.51 -1.55 -15.07
C GLU A 347 -11.08 -1.71 -15.62
N ARG A 348 -10.43 -0.59 -15.98
CA ARG A 348 -9.04 -0.59 -16.48
C ARG A 348 -8.02 -0.97 -15.42
N THR A 349 -8.24 -0.57 -14.17
CA THR A 349 -7.41 -1.00 -13.05
C THR A 349 -7.45 -2.52 -12.91
N VAL A 350 -8.64 -3.12 -12.97
CA VAL A 350 -8.81 -4.58 -12.95
C VAL A 350 -8.19 -5.24 -14.18
N TRP A 351 -8.25 -4.63 -15.37
CA TRP A 351 -7.57 -5.15 -16.56
C TRP A 351 -6.05 -5.20 -16.41
N MET A 352 -5.46 -4.19 -15.74
CA MET A 352 -4.03 -4.17 -15.43
C MET A 352 -3.67 -5.27 -14.43
N PHE A 353 -4.48 -5.51 -13.39
CA PHE A 353 -4.28 -6.67 -12.50
C PHE A 353 -4.38 -8.00 -13.26
N ASN A 354 -5.34 -8.12 -14.17
CA ASN A 354 -5.53 -9.33 -14.96
C ASN A 354 -4.30 -9.69 -15.83
N THR A 355 -3.37 -8.76 -16.07
CA THR A 355 -2.08 -9.07 -16.74
C THR A 355 -1.20 -10.04 -15.95
N HIS A 356 -1.36 -10.09 -14.62
CA HIS A 356 -0.66 -11.05 -13.76
C HIS A 356 -1.21 -12.48 -13.86
N TRP A 357 -2.39 -12.65 -14.47
CA TRP A 357 -3.11 -13.92 -14.50
C TRP A 357 -3.05 -14.57 -15.89
N THR A 358 -3.07 -15.90 -15.88
CA THR A 358 -3.20 -16.75 -17.07
C THR A 358 -4.66 -16.79 -17.52
N GLU A 359 -4.89 -17.23 -18.75
CA GLU A 359 -6.25 -17.38 -19.28
C GLU A 359 -7.09 -18.41 -18.52
N THR A 360 -6.46 -19.29 -17.75
CA THR A 360 -7.11 -20.31 -16.91
C THR A 360 -7.20 -19.90 -15.43
N GLY A 361 -6.89 -18.64 -15.09
CA GLY A 361 -7.01 -18.12 -13.72
C GLY A 361 -5.87 -18.48 -12.77
N GLY A 362 -4.77 -19.08 -13.23
CA GLY A 362 -3.54 -19.17 -12.42
C GLY A 362 -2.70 -17.89 -12.49
N ILE A 363 -1.87 -17.61 -11.49
CA ILE A 363 -0.89 -16.51 -11.57
C ILE A 363 0.23 -16.89 -12.55
N ARG A 364 0.65 -15.97 -13.41
CA ARG A 364 1.77 -16.17 -14.34
C ARG A 364 3.08 -16.33 -13.55
N PRO A 365 3.88 -17.39 -13.79
CA PRO A 365 5.11 -17.62 -13.04
C PRO A 365 6.08 -16.43 -13.06
N GLU A 366 6.23 -15.79 -14.22
CA GLU A 366 7.12 -14.64 -14.45
C GLU A 366 6.63 -13.34 -13.80
N ARG A 367 5.36 -13.27 -13.39
CA ARG A 367 4.75 -12.12 -12.70
C ARG A 367 4.32 -12.46 -11.28
N TYR A 368 4.69 -13.62 -10.75
CA TYR A 368 4.26 -14.05 -9.42
C TYR A 368 4.60 -13.02 -8.35
N ALA A 369 5.86 -12.59 -8.28
CA ALA A 369 6.32 -11.61 -7.30
C ALA A 369 5.55 -10.28 -7.43
N ALA A 370 5.37 -9.78 -8.66
CA ALA A 370 4.58 -8.58 -8.95
C ALA A 370 3.13 -8.71 -8.52
N CYS A 371 2.45 -9.78 -8.93
CA CYS A 371 1.06 -10.07 -8.57
C CYS A 371 0.86 -10.02 -7.05
N THR A 372 1.68 -10.75 -6.31
CA THR A 372 1.56 -10.82 -4.85
C THR A 372 1.96 -9.52 -4.17
N ALA A 373 2.95 -8.77 -4.68
CA ALA A 373 3.32 -7.47 -4.12
C ALA A 373 2.20 -6.43 -4.33
N VAL A 374 1.61 -6.38 -5.52
CA VAL A 374 0.46 -5.52 -5.85
C VAL A 374 -0.75 -5.86 -5.00
N LEU A 375 -1.12 -7.15 -4.93
CA LEU A 375 -2.32 -7.56 -4.21
C LEU A 375 -2.14 -7.56 -2.69
N ALA A 376 -0.92 -7.75 -2.17
CA ALA A 376 -0.62 -7.64 -0.73
C ALA A 376 -0.90 -6.24 -0.15
N VAL A 377 -1.05 -5.21 -1.00
CA VAL A 377 -1.56 -3.90 -0.59
C VAL A 377 -3.00 -4.00 -0.08
N GLY A 378 -3.81 -4.97 -0.54
CA GLY A 378 -5.16 -5.20 -0.04
C GLY A 378 -5.23 -5.51 1.47
N PRO A 379 -4.58 -6.58 1.96
CA PRO A 379 -4.46 -6.86 3.39
C PRO A 379 -3.83 -5.71 4.18
N TRP A 380 -2.89 -4.99 3.56
CA TRP A 380 -2.32 -3.78 4.14
C TRP A 380 -3.37 -2.68 4.31
N LEU A 381 -4.20 -2.39 3.31
CA LEU A 381 -5.31 -1.43 3.42
C LEU A 381 -6.29 -1.83 4.51
N LEU A 382 -6.66 -3.11 4.59
CA LEU A 382 -7.55 -3.63 5.63
C LEU A 382 -6.94 -3.50 7.04
N GLY A 383 -5.61 -3.62 7.16
CA GLY A 383 -4.87 -3.44 8.42
C GLY A 383 -4.57 -1.98 8.77
N ASN A 384 -4.34 -1.13 7.76
CA ASN A 384 -3.99 0.28 7.92
C ASN A 384 -5.25 1.09 8.27
N HIS A 385 -6.33 0.88 7.52
CA HIS A 385 -7.58 1.63 7.64
C HIS A 385 -8.62 0.88 8.48
N ARG A 386 -8.21 0.23 9.58
CA ARG A 386 -9.02 -0.70 10.42
C ARG A 386 -10.55 -0.59 10.24
N HIS A 387 -11.11 0.60 10.48
CA HIS A 387 -12.56 0.85 10.41
C HIS A 387 -13.02 1.50 9.11
N ASP A 388 -12.13 2.12 8.35
CA ASP A 388 -12.48 3.14 7.37
C ASP A 388 -12.80 2.52 6.04
N ALA A 389 -12.02 1.53 5.60
CA ALA A 389 -12.35 0.76 4.41
C ALA A 389 -13.75 0.14 4.53
N TRP A 390 -14.07 -0.46 5.69
CA TRP A 390 -15.39 -1.04 5.94
C TRP A 390 -16.47 0.01 6.13
N ARG A 391 -16.17 1.16 6.74
CA ARG A 391 -17.10 2.29 6.79
C ARG A 391 -17.43 2.82 5.40
N TYR A 392 -16.43 3.03 4.56
CA TYR A 392 -16.59 3.47 3.18
C TYR A 392 -17.42 2.45 2.40
N TYR A 393 -17.10 1.17 2.52
CA TYR A 393 -17.89 0.11 1.94
C TYR A 393 -19.35 0.16 2.41
N ALA A 394 -19.60 0.33 3.72
CA ALA A 394 -20.96 0.44 4.26
C ALA A 394 -21.76 1.64 3.73
N LEU A 395 -21.09 2.70 3.27
CA LEU A 395 -21.71 3.87 2.66
C LEU A 395 -22.12 3.67 1.20
N ALA A 396 -21.52 2.71 0.50
CA ALA A 396 -21.59 2.58 -0.95
C ALA A 396 -21.64 1.11 -1.44
N ALA A 397 -21.95 0.15 -0.56
CA ALA A 397 -21.90 -1.27 -0.87
C ALA A 397 -22.78 -1.66 -2.07
N ASP A 398 -23.90 -0.97 -2.25
CA ASP A 398 -24.81 -1.14 -3.38
C ASP A 398 -24.16 -0.84 -4.73
N LEU A 399 -23.19 0.09 -4.77
CA LEU A 399 -22.46 0.47 -5.99
C LEU A 399 -21.57 -0.65 -6.53
N SER A 400 -21.28 -1.69 -5.73
CA SER A 400 -20.56 -2.89 -6.18
C SER A 400 -21.23 -3.54 -7.40
N HIS A 401 -22.56 -3.48 -7.49
CA HIS A 401 -23.30 -4.02 -8.63
C HIS A 401 -22.97 -3.30 -9.94
N ALA A 402 -22.76 -1.98 -9.89
CA ALA A 402 -22.43 -1.20 -11.09
C ALA A 402 -21.05 -1.58 -11.63
N ALA A 403 -20.08 -1.81 -10.75
CA ALA A 403 -18.77 -2.32 -11.13
C ALA A 403 -18.85 -3.73 -11.74
N GLN A 404 -19.70 -4.62 -11.20
CA GLN A 404 -19.88 -5.97 -11.75
C GLN A 404 -20.53 -6.02 -13.14
N GLN A 405 -21.23 -4.96 -13.56
CA GLN A 405 -21.76 -4.87 -14.93
C GLN A 405 -20.69 -4.49 -15.96
N ARG A 406 -19.47 -4.14 -15.52
CA ARG A 406 -18.32 -3.86 -16.39
C ARG A 406 -17.66 -5.14 -16.86
N ASP A 407 -16.86 -5.04 -17.93
CA ASP A 407 -16.12 -6.19 -18.43
C ASP A 407 -14.85 -6.43 -17.60
N LEU A 408 -14.96 -6.92 -16.36
CA LEU A 408 -13.82 -7.03 -15.44
C LEU A 408 -12.82 -8.16 -15.75
N TYR A 409 -12.96 -8.86 -16.89
CA TYR A 409 -12.16 -10.06 -17.21
C TYR A 409 -11.20 -9.87 -18.40
N ALA A 410 -11.23 -8.73 -19.07
CA ALA A 410 -10.20 -8.40 -20.05
C ALA A 410 -8.86 -8.10 -19.37
N SER A 411 -7.77 -8.14 -20.13
CA SER A 411 -6.42 -7.87 -19.63
C SER A 411 -5.69 -6.89 -20.55
N GLY A 412 -4.95 -5.95 -19.96
CA GLY A 412 -4.16 -4.98 -20.69
C GLY A 412 -3.19 -4.21 -19.79
N GLN A 413 -2.03 -3.84 -20.33
CA GLN A 413 -1.09 -2.91 -19.71
C GLN A 413 -1.63 -1.48 -19.75
N LEU A 414 -0.98 -0.55 -19.05
CA LEU A 414 -1.44 0.84 -18.96
C LEU A 414 -1.63 1.47 -20.34
N ALA A 415 -0.71 1.22 -21.28
CA ALA A 415 -0.79 1.72 -22.65
C ALA A 415 -1.92 1.10 -23.49
N HIS A 416 -2.47 -0.04 -23.10
CA HIS A 416 -3.66 -0.62 -23.73
C HIS A 416 -4.95 0.01 -23.19
N CYS A 417 -4.91 0.46 -21.94
CA CYS A 417 -6.03 1.01 -21.19
C CYS A 417 -6.19 2.53 -21.37
N TYR A 418 -5.10 3.23 -21.66
CA TYR A 418 -5.07 4.69 -21.80
C TYR A 418 -4.17 5.15 -22.94
N ALA A 419 -4.63 6.17 -23.67
CA ALA A 419 -3.80 6.95 -24.58
C ALA A 419 -2.75 7.75 -23.79
N GLU A 420 -1.79 8.34 -24.51
CA GLU A 420 -0.73 9.17 -23.92
C GLU A 420 -1.28 10.30 -23.05
N ASP A 421 -2.40 10.91 -23.45
CA ASP A 421 -3.08 11.98 -22.72
C ASP A 421 -4.03 11.50 -21.60
N LEU A 422 -3.87 10.24 -21.15
CA LEU A 422 -4.73 9.58 -20.18
C LEU A 422 -6.19 9.48 -20.61
N THR A 423 -6.51 9.61 -21.91
CA THR A 423 -7.84 9.28 -22.41
C THR A 423 -8.09 7.77 -22.29
N PRO A 424 -9.17 7.33 -21.62
CA PRO A 424 -9.51 5.91 -21.53
C PRO A 424 -9.70 5.30 -22.92
N THR A 425 -9.02 4.19 -23.20
CA THR A 425 -9.14 3.41 -24.44
C THR A 425 -9.78 2.05 -24.16
N THR A 426 -10.32 1.41 -25.19
CA THR A 426 -10.77 0.02 -25.11
C THR A 426 -9.76 -0.85 -25.87
N PRO A 427 -9.10 -1.84 -25.23
CA PRO A 427 -8.17 -2.73 -25.90
C PRO A 427 -8.84 -3.44 -27.09
N ALA A 428 -8.21 -3.41 -28.25
CA ALA A 428 -8.72 -4.04 -29.46
C ALA A 428 -8.43 -5.54 -29.48
N GLY A 429 -9.28 -6.35 -28.84
CA GLY A 429 -9.02 -7.77 -28.64
C GLY A 429 -7.86 -7.99 -27.66
N GLY A 430 -8.04 -8.88 -26.70
CA GLY A 430 -7.04 -9.12 -25.68
C GLY A 430 -7.28 -10.44 -24.95
N PRO A 431 -6.24 -10.98 -24.29
CA PRO A 431 -6.39 -12.14 -23.45
C PRO A 431 -7.42 -11.83 -22.35
N ARG A 432 -8.20 -12.85 -21.99
CA ARG A 432 -9.21 -12.75 -20.95
C ARG A 432 -8.88 -13.76 -19.87
N VAL A 433 -9.09 -13.37 -18.63
CA VAL A 433 -8.95 -14.28 -17.50
C VAL A 433 -10.26 -15.07 -17.38
N ALA A 434 -10.21 -16.38 -17.57
CA ALA A 434 -11.29 -17.26 -17.14
C ALA A 434 -11.04 -17.62 -15.67
N VAL A 435 -11.86 -17.08 -14.77
CA VAL A 435 -11.75 -17.35 -13.34
C VAL A 435 -12.41 -18.70 -13.03
N PRO A 436 -11.66 -19.75 -12.68
CA PRO A 436 -12.25 -21.04 -12.33
C PRO A 436 -12.92 -20.92 -10.97
N ARG A 437 -14.25 -20.91 -10.92
CA ARG A 437 -15.01 -20.82 -9.67
C ARG A 437 -15.67 -22.12 -9.27
N ARG A 438 -15.77 -22.36 -7.96
CA ARG A 438 -16.56 -23.41 -7.34
C ARG A 438 -17.35 -22.83 -6.17
N ASP A 439 -18.52 -23.39 -5.91
CA ASP A 439 -19.30 -23.02 -4.74
C ASP A 439 -18.57 -23.42 -3.46
N LEU A 440 -18.31 -22.42 -2.61
CA LEU A 440 -17.79 -22.59 -1.26
C LEU A 440 -18.96 -22.40 -0.27
N PRO A 441 -19.33 -23.41 0.53
CA PRO A 441 -20.33 -23.24 1.58
C PRO A 441 -19.80 -22.34 2.70
N PHE A 442 -20.67 -21.52 3.27
CA PHE A 442 -20.37 -20.67 4.43
C PHE A 442 -21.43 -20.81 5.52
N ASP A 443 -21.03 -20.53 6.76
CA ASP A 443 -21.87 -20.56 7.95
C ASP A 443 -21.34 -19.56 8.98
N VAL A 444 -21.88 -18.34 8.94
CA VAL A 444 -21.39 -17.21 9.73
C VAL A 444 -22.49 -16.63 10.59
N GLU A 445 -22.16 -16.25 11.83
CA GLU A 445 -23.07 -15.57 12.74
C GLU A 445 -22.76 -14.06 12.79
N VAL A 446 -23.77 -13.23 12.52
CA VAL A 446 -23.69 -11.76 12.57
C VAL A 446 -24.79 -11.27 13.51
N GLU A 447 -24.42 -10.59 14.59
CA GLU A 447 -25.35 -10.12 15.63
C GLU A 447 -26.31 -11.20 16.16
N GLY A 448 -25.81 -12.42 16.38
CA GLY A 448 -26.63 -13.55 16.85
C GLY A 448 -27.56 -14.17 15.81
N VAL A 449 -27.52 -13.68 14.56
CA VAL A 449 -28.26 -14.25 13.43
C VAL A 449 -27.31 -15.11 12.60
N ARG A 450 -27.67 -16.38 12.44
CA ARG A 450 -26.89 -17.33 11.63
C ARG A 450 -27.25 -17.21 10.15
N HIS A 451 -26.26 -17.01 9.31
CA HIS A 451 -26.35 -16.95 7.86
C HIS A 451 -25.62 -18.14 7.25
N THR A 452 -26.33 -18.92 6.43
CA THR A 452 -25.77 -20.09 5.72
C THR A 452 -26.05 -19.99 4.24
N GLY A 453 -25.17 -20.53 3.42
CA GLY A 453 -25.31 -20.51 1.97
C GLY A 453 -24.04 -20.95 1.25
N THR A 454 -23.94 -20.58 -0.03
CA THR A 454 -22.75 -20.80 -0.85
C THR A 454 -22.38 -19.52 -1.59
N VAL A 455 -21.08 -19.30 -1.80
CA VAL A 455 -20.53 -18.25 -2.67
C VAL A 455 -19.61 -18.87 -3.71
N GLY A 456 -19.73 -18.45 -4.97
CA GLY A 456 -18.85 -18.90 -6.03
C GLY A 456 -17.51 -18.18 -5.94
N LEU A 457 -16.45 -18.91 -5.59
CA LEU A 457 -15.10 -18.36 -5.41
C LEU A 457 -14.08 -19.15 -6.22
N HIS A 458 -12.95 -18.51 -6.51
CA HIS A 458 -11.82 -19.13 -7.18
C HIS A 458 -11.47 -20.51 -6.57
N THR A 459 -11.23 -21.52 -7.40
CA THR A 459 -10.97 -22.91 -6.97
C THR A 459 -9.81 -23.01 -5.99
N VAL A 460 -8.71 -22.28 -6.22
CA VAL A 460 -7.56 -22.20 -5.30
C VAL A 460 -7.95 -21.76 -3.87
N ILE A 461 -8.91 -20.84 -3.71
CA ILE A 461 -9.43 -20.44 -2.39
C ILE A 461 -10.15 -21.63 -1.77
N CYS A 462 -11.04 -22.26 -2.53
CA CYS A 462 -11.82 -23.40 -2.07
C CYS A 462 -10.93 -24.57 -1.65
N ASP A 463 -9.89 -24.86 -2.43
CA ASP A 463 -8.91 -25.91 -2.14
C ASP A 463 -8.08 -25.54 -0.90
N ALA A 464 -7.65 -24.28 -0.77
CA ALA A 464 -6.90 -23.82 0.41
C ALA A 464 -7.72 -23.91 1.71
N VAL A 465 -9.02 -23.62 1.65
CA VAL A 465 -9.95 -23.82 2.78
C VAL A 465 -10.12 -25.30 3.10
N ALA A 466 -10.38 -26.14 2.08
CA ALA A 466 -10.57 -27.58 2.26
C ALA A 466 -9.33 -28.28 2.85
N HIS A 467 -8.14 -27.84 2.47
CA HIS A 467 -6.87 -28.37 3.00
C HIS A 467 -6.42 -27.69 4.32
N GLY A 468 -7.13 -26.67 4.80
CA GLY A 468 -6.81 -25.95 6.03
C GLY A 468 -5.60 -25.03 5.94
N THR A 469 -5.17 -24.66 4.74
CA THR A 469 -4.11 -23.67 4.48
C THR A 469 -4.62 -22.25 4.69
N LEU A 470 -5.82 -21.96 4.17
CA LEU A 470 -6.53 -20.69 4.38
C LEU A 470 -7.69 -20.91 5.36
N PRO A 471 -7.74 -20.23 6.52
CA PRO A 471 -8.86 -20.36 7.45
C PRO A 471 -10.17 -19.84 6.82
N MET A 472 -11.28 -20.56 7.01
CA MET A 472 -12.60 -20.10 6.54
C MET A 472 -12.97 -18.73 7.11
N GLY A 473 -12.59 -18.46 8.37
CA GLY A 473 -12.83 -17.15 9.02
C GLY A 473 -12.17 -15.97 8.30
N VAL A 474 -11.09 -16.19 7.54
CA VAL A 474 -10.48 -15.15 6.70
C VAL A 474 -11.39 -14.85 5.50
N VAL A 475 -11.89 -15.89 4.82
CA VAL A 475 -12.86 -15.75 3.71
C VAL A 475 -14.17 -15.13 4.19
N GLU A 476 -14.63 -15.49 5.38
CA GLU A 476 -15.84 -14.94 5.98
C GLU A 476 -15.72 -13.44 6.23
N TYR A 477 -14.62 -13.01 6.87
CA TYR A 477 -14.36 -11.62 7.19
C TYR A 477 -14.15 -10.77 5.93
N GLU A 478 -13.29 -11.22 5.01
CA GLU A 478 -12.89 -10.41 3.85
C GLU A 478 -13.89 -10.44 2.69
N PHE A 479 -14.75 -11.45 2.61
CA PHE A 479 -15.65 -11.62 1.46
C PHE A 479 -17.11 -11.88 1.83
N VAL A 480 -17.40 -12.90 2.67
CA VAL A 480 -18.80 -13.32 2.92
C VAL A 480 -19.58 -12.23 3.66
N VAL A 481 -19.04 -11.65 4.73
CA VAL A 481 -19.73 -10.62 5.51
C VAL A 481 -19.94 -9.33 4.68
N PRO A 482 -18.94 -8.82 3.93
CA PRO A 482 -19.16 -7.75 2.96
C PRO A 482 -20.20 -8.08 1.88
N TRP A 483 -20.23 -9.34 1.41
CA TRP A 483 -21.24 -9.82 0.46
C TRP A 483 -22.64 -9.82 1.08
N LEU A 484 -22.82 -10.27 2.33
CA LEU A 484 -24.10 -10.24 3.03
C LEU A 484 -24.66 -8.82 3.15
N LEU A 485 -23.81 -7.83 3.42
CA LEU A 485 -24.21 -6.42 3.45
C LEU A 485 -24.70 -5.96 2.07
N ARG A 486 -23.95 -6.24 1.02
CA ARG A 486 -24.30 -5.89 -0.36
C ARG A 486 -25.64 -6.49 -0.78
N GLU A 487 -25.91 -7.74 -0.39
CA GLU A 487 -27.15 -8.45 -0.68
C GLU A 487 -28.32 -8.03 0.23
N GLY A 488 -28.13 -7.04 1.10
CA GLY A 488 -29.14 -6.56 2.04
C GLY A 488 -29.56 -7.59 3.10
N LYS A 489 -28.71 -8.58 3.37
CA LYS A 489 -28.98 -9.65 4.36
C LYS A 489 -28.67 -9.20 5.79
N ILE A 490 -27.79 -8.22 5.94
CA ILE A 490 -27.43 -7.58 7.21
C ILE A 490 -27.50 -6.06 7.06
N SER A 491 -27.71 -5.34 8.16
CA SER A 491 -27.71 -3.88 8.16
C SER A 491 -26.29 -3.32 8.18
N PRO A 492 -26.07 -2.06 7.73
CA PRO A 492 -24.78 -1.39 7.86
C PRO A 492 -24.25 -1.34 9.30
N VAL A 493 -25.14 -1.19 10.29
CA VAL A 493 -24.77 -1.18 11.70
C VAL A 493 -24.24 -2.55 12.14
N ALA A 494 -25.00 -3.62 11.88
CA ALA A 494 -24.59 -4.99 12.20
C ALA A 494 -23.29 -5.38 11.50
N PHE A 495 -23.11 -4.93 10.25
CA PHE A 495 -21.87 -5.10 9.50
C PHE A 495 -20.68 -4.45 10.23
N LEU A 496 -20.75 -3.14 10.52
CA LEU A 496 -19.63 -2.42 11.14
C LEU A 496 -19.30 -2.94 12.53
N GLU A 497 -20.31 -3.29 13.33
CA GLU A 497 -20.14 -3.89 14.65
C GLU A 497 -19.46 -5.27 14.56
N HIS A 498 -19.82 -6.09 13.57
CA HIS A 498 -19.13 -7.35 13.32
C HIS A 498 -17.68 -7.13 12.89
N MET A 499 -17.44 -6.24 11.91
CA MET A 499 -16.08 -5.99 11.39
C MET A 499 -15.13 -5.49 12.47
N ASP A 500 -15.62 -4.65 13.40
CA ASP A 500 -14.83 -4.19 14.55
C ASP A 500 -14.50 -5.32 15.52
N ARG A 501 -15.51 -6.08 15.97
CA ARG A 501 -15.30 -7.16 16.94
C ARG A 501 -14.40 -8.27 16.40
N ALA A 502 -14.52 -8.60 15.12
CA ALA A 502 -13.75 -9.67 14.49
C ALA A 502 -12.34 -9.26 14.06
N TYR A 503 -12.04 -7.95 13.96
CA TYR A 503 -10.77 -7.41 13.43
C TYR A 503 -9.52 -8.13 13.98
N CYS A 504 -9.35 -8.15 15.29
CA CYS A 504 -8.14 -8.74 15.88
C CYS A 504 -8.06 -10.26 15.70
N SER A 505 -9.20 -10.96 15.71
CA SER A 505 -9.23 -12.41 15.51
C SER A 505 -8.90 -12.74 14.05
N HIS A 506 -9.42 -11.95 13.10
CA HIS A 506 -9.08 -12.05 11.68
C HIS A 506 -7.57 -11.93 11.44
N PHE A 507 -6.92 -10.88 11.93
CA PHE A 507 -5.47 -10.72 11.78
C PHE A 507 -4.67 -11.81 12.49
N ALA A 508 -5.15 -12.31 13.63
CA ALA A 508 -4.53 -13.45 14.30
C ALA A 508 -4.61 -14.74 13.45
N GLN A 509 -5.74 -14.99 12.79
CA GLN A 509 -5.89 -16.13 11.86
C GLN A 509 -4.99 -16.00 10.64
N LEU A 510 -4.95 -14.81 10.03
CA LEU A 510 -4.12 -14.51 8.87
C LEU A 510 -2.64 -14.76 9.17
N MET A 511 -2.13 -14.22 10.29
CA MET A 511 -0.73 -14.40 10.68
C MET A 511 -0.37 -15.86 10.95
N ARG A 512 -1.23 -16.62 11.64
CA ARG A 512 -0.99 -18.05 11.87
C ARG A 512 -0.97 -18.85 10.57
N ALA A 513 -1.88 -18.55 9.64
CA ALA A 513 -1.93 -19.20 8.33
C ALA A 513 -0.69 -18.88 7.50
N GLY A 514 -0.29 -17.61 7.46
CA GLY A 514 0.93 -17.16 6.81
C GLY A 514 2.16 -17.85 7.38
N HIS A 515 2.37 -17.82 8.70
CA HIS A 515 3.51 -18.47 9.35
C HIS A 515 3.55 -20.00 9.16
N ARG A 516 2.40 -20.68 9.15
CA ARG A 516 2.34 -22.14 8.92
C ARG A 516 2.86 -22.53 7.53
N SER A 517 2.63 -21.66 6.56
CA SER A 517 3.06 -21.86 5.16
C SER A 517 4.31 -21.07 4.82
N ASP A 518 4.92 -20.42 5.81
CA ASP A 518 5.99 -19.44 5.70
C ASP A 518 5.78 -18.35 4.63
N PHE A 519 4.51 -17.94 4.43
CA PHE A 519 4.07 -16.97 3.43
C PHE A 519 4.44 -17.34 1.98
N GLN A 520 4.72 -18.63 1.72
CA GLN A 520 5.02 -19.13 0.39
C GLN A 520 3.74 -19.32 -0.44
N ARG A 521 3.92 -19.73 -1.70
CA ARG A 521 2.82 -19.90 -2.69
C ARG A 521 1.54 -20.56 -2.16
N PRO A 522 1.58 -21.66 -1.36
CA PRO A 522 0.36 -22.29 -0.86
C PRO A 522 -0.55 -21.37 -0.05
N PHE A 523 0.00 -20.32 0.57
CA PHE A 523 -0.74 -19.28 1.28
C PHE A 523 -0.97 -18.04 0.39
N SER A 524 0.04 -17.61 -0.35
CA SER A 524 0.00 -16.34 -1.08
C SER A 524 -0.90 -16.39 -2.32
N GLU A 525 -0.99 -17.53 -3.02
CA GLU A 525 -1.89 -17.72 -4.17
C GLU A 525 -3.38 -17.62 -3.79
N PRO A 526 -3.89 -18.34 -2.77
CA PRO A 526 -5.29 -18.18 -2.37
C PRO A 526 -5.59 -16.81 -1.75
N MET A 527 -4.64 -16.16 -1.08
CA MET A 527 -4.82 -14.77 -0.64
C MET A 527 -4.95 -13.81 -1.82
N ALA A 528 -4.05 -13.90 -2.80
CA ALA A 528 -4.12 -13.10 -4.03
C ALA A 528 -5.44 -13.31 -4.78
N ALA A 529 -5.90 -14.56 -4.89
CA ALA A 529 -7.20 -14.88 -5.49
C ALA A 529 -8.37 -14.31 -4.70
N LEU A 530 -8.33 -14.36 -3.35
CA LEU A 530 -9.37 -13.79 -2.49
C LEU A 530 -9.49 -12.27 -2.68
N ILE A 531 -8.35 -11.58 -2.77
CA ILE A 531 -8.31 -10.13 -3.00
C ILE A 531 -8.85 -9.82 -4.41
N MET A 532 -8.46 -10.60 -5.43
CA MET A 532 -9.03 -10.45 -6.77
C MET A 532 -10.54 -10.73 -6.83
N GLU A 533 -11.06 -11.65 -6.03
CA GLU A 533 -12.51 -11.83 -5.92
C GLU A 533 -13.19 -10.58 -5.36
N GLN A 534 -12.58 -9.85 -4.42
CA GLN A 534 -13.10 -8.55 -3.96
C GLN A 534 -13.12 -7.51 -5.09
N TRP A 535 -12.10 -7.48 -5.94
CA TRP A 535 -12.05 -6.63 -7.14
C TRP A 535 -13.10 -7.02 -8.19
N TRP A 536 -13.20 -8.30 -8.56
CA TRP A 536 -14.20 -8.77 -9.51
C TRP A 536 -15.64 -8.60 -9.01
N HIS A 537 -15.84 -8.51 -7.69
CA HIS A 537 -17.13 -8.22 -7.08
C HIS A 537 -17.37 -6.73 -6.79
N GLY A 538 -16.48 -5.83 -7.21
CA GLY A 538 -16.70 -4.39 -7.08
C GLY A 538 -16.54 -3.82 -5.67
N MET A 539 -15.97 -4.59 -4.72
CA MET A 539 -15.85 -4.14 -3.34
C MET A 539 -14.93 -2.92 -3.21
N TYR A 540 -13.79 -2.93 -3.89
CA TYR A 540 -12.86 -1.79 -3.92
C TYR A 540 -13.45 -0.55 -4.61
N PHE A 541 -14.36 -0.72 -5.56
CA PHE A 541 -15.09 0.42 -6.15
C PHE A 541 -15.98 1.09 -5.11
N ALA A 542 -16.74 0.28 -4.36
CA ALA A 542 -17.59 0.76 -3.28
C ALA A 542 -16.77 1.42 -2.15
N ILE A 543 -15.63 0.84 -1.77
CA ILE A 543 -14.69 1.45 -0.82
C ILE A 543 -14.23 2.83 -1.34
N GLY A 544 -13.79 2.92 -2.60
CA GLY A 544 -13.31 4.20 -3.14
C GLY A 544 -14.39 5.26 -3.27
N ALA A 545 -15.57 4.91 -3.77
CA ALA A 545 -16.70 5.82 -3.80
C ALA A 545 -17.08 6.29 -2.39
N GLY A 546 -17.16 5.36 -1.42
CA GLY A 546 -17.45 5.67 -0.02
C GLY A 546 -16.42 6.58 0.65
N SER A 547 -15.15 6.49 0.24
CA SER A 547 -14.07 7.35 0.77
C SER A 547 -14.31 8.84 0.51
N LEU A 548 -15.06 9.20 -0.53
CA LEU A 548 -15.37 10.60 -0.88
C LEU A 548 -16.07 11.37 0.24
N VAL A 549 -16.68 10.70 1.23
CA VAL A 549 -17.21 11.33 2.45
C VAL A 549 -16.13 12.13 3.22
N GLU A 550 -14.86 11.84 2.98
CA GLU A 550 -13.69 12.50 3.57
C GLU A 550 -13.23 13.75 2.81
N ALA A 551 -13.69 14.01 1.59
CA ALA A 551 -13.28 15.15 0.75
C ALA A 551 -13.85 16.50 1.27
N GLN A 552 -13.57 16.80 2.53
CA GLN A 552 -14.03 17.98 3.24
C GLN A 552 -13.01 19.11 3.12
N PRO A 553 -13.44 20.38 3.19
CA PRO A 553 -12.52 21.49 3.34
C PRO A 553 -11.67 21.34 4.59
N ASP A 554 -10.36 21.45 4.44
CA ASP A 554 -9.40 21.35 5.53
C ASP A 554 -8.06 21.99 5.11
N ARG A 555 -6.98 21.66 5.82
CA ARG A 555 -5.61 21.92 5.43
C ARG A 555 -5.08 20.82 4.51
N ILE A 556 -4.24 21.22 3.56
CA ILE A 556 -3.58 20.37 2.57
C ILE A 556 -2.74 19.27 3.24
N ALA A 557 -2.19 19.50 4.43
CA ALA A 557 -1.68 18.39 5.23
C ALA A 557 -2.13 18.55 6.69
N GLY A 558 -3.21 17.86 7.04
CA GLY A 558 -3.75 17.83 8.41
C GLY A 558 -3.12 16.75 9.31
N ASP A 559 -2.47 15.76 8.71
CA ASP A 559 -1.97 14.58 9.45
C ASP A 559 -0.56 14.78 10.04
N ARG A 560 0.19 15.80 9.59
CA ARG A 560 1.62 15.92 9.88
C ARG A 560 1.98 17.35 10.32
N ALA A 561 2.25 17.52 11.61
CA ALA A 561 2.84 18.75 12.11
C ALA A 561 4.35 18.74 11.80
N HIS A 562 4.80 19.62 10.92
CA HIS A 562 6.22 19.95 10.82
C HIS A 562 6.51 20.99 11.90
N SER A 563 7.38 20.69 12.87
CA SER A 563 7.86 21.73 13.78
C SER A 563 8.66 22.73 12.94
N GLU A 564 8.21 23.98 12.87
CA GLU A 564 9.08 25.07 12.44
C GLU A 564 10.32 25.02 13.33
N ALA A 565 11.50 24.84 12.73
CA ALA A 565 12.74 25.01 13.45
C ALA A 565 12.69 26.42 14.06
N SER A 566 12.65 26.48 15.38
CA SER A 566 12.75 27.73 16.10
C SER A 566 14.05 28.40 15.69
N THR A 567 13.94 29.43 14.86
CA THR A 567 14.99 30.41 14.69
C THR A 567 15.25 31.03 16.06
N ALA A 568 16.32 30.58 16.71
CA ALA A 568 16.95 31.24 17.84
C ALA A 568 18.30 31.80 17.38
#